data_AF-A0A812KAN6-F1
#
_entry.id   AF-A0A812KAN6-F1
#
_cell.length_a   1.000
_cell.length_b   1.000
_cell.length_c   1.000
_cell.angle_alpha   90.00
_cell.angle_beta   90.00
_cell.angle_gamma   90.00
#
_symmetry.space_group_name_H-M   'P 1'
#
loop_
_entity.id
_entity.type
_entity.pdbx_description
1 polymer ?
#
loop_
_entity_poly.entity_id
_entity_poly.type
_entity_poly.pdbx_seq_one_letter_code
_entity_poly.pdbx_strand_id
1 'polypeptide(L)'
;MRRPLGTNVSISPVVWPGIHSYLDDKLRFTGCPPGTGISPGSTLLSARHKPLKSKEDLALVPVSTKRMWLRVTDPTSSKRRLCESSRETLAFFAHLSSRDWRPRPLRPPPTSSVESAADAFGKGNDCGVGGWLLLPSGRLLWFAHRYTVKDFLDLGLPMQADANLDISSYETLAQCFVLLAFWKAHSSGRLALTVLSMWSSITGVTLDCSHIAGEKNDDADLLSRWDGSAELPAKFLASNRIELSLSEFWQIRFQVTLFPADTFLKWQLPSADSLGPTNRGSRKRK
;
A
#
# COMPACT_ATOMS: atom_id res chain seq x y z
N MET A 1 -50.21 -9.21 -10.76
CA MET A 1 -49.82 -9.55 -9.38
C MET A 1 -48.41 -9.09 -9.11
N ARG A 2 -48.16 -8.28 -8.05
CA ARG A 2 -46.79 -7.92 -7.66
C ARG A 2 -46.10 -9.14 -7.05
N ARG A 3 -44.91 -9.47 -7.55
CA ARG A 3 -44.11 -10.60 -7.05
C ARG A 3 -43.78 -10.34 -5.57
N PRO A 4 -43.93 -11.32 -4.66
CA PRO A 4 -43.65 -11.10 -3.25
C PRO A 4 -42.24 -10.56 -3.04
N LEU A 5 -42.09 -9.60 -2.13
CA LEU A 5 -40.80 -9.02 -1.75
C LEU A 5 -39.93 -10.14 -1.19
N GLY A 6 -38.81 -10.41 -1.83
CA GLY A 6 -37.92 -11.50 -1.43
C GLY A 6 -36.51 -11.18 -1.85
N THR A 7 -35.56 -11.43 -0.96
CA THR A 7 -34.14 -11.17 -1.21
C THR A 7 -33.43 -12.41 -1.68
N ASN A 8 -32.42 -12.21 -2.53
CA ASN A 8 -31.58 -13.29 -3.00
C ASN A 8 -30.52 -13.63 -1.95
N VAL A 9 -30.38 -14.92 -1.65
CA VAL A 9 -29.36 -15.49 -0.78
C VAL A 9 -28.66 -16.61 -1.54
N SER A 10 -27.33 -16.66 -1.49
CA SER A 10 -26.59 -17.76 -2.12
C SER A 10 -26.32 -18.87 -1.12
N ILE A 11 -26.61 -20.10 -1.50
CA ILE A 11 -26.33 -21.31 -0.74
C ILE A 11 -25.28 -22.17 -1.45
N SER A 12 -24.43 -22.84 -0.67
CA SER A 12 -23.45 -23.79 -1.19
C SER A 12 -24.15 -25.03 -1.75
N PRO A 13 -23.70 -25.60 -2.89
CA PRO A 13 -24.33 -26.79 -3.46
C PRO A 13 -24.31 -28.00 -2.53
N VAL A 14 -23.35 -28.09 -1.60
CA VAL A 14 -23.28 -29.18 -0.61
C VAL A 14 -24.36 -29.08 0.47
N VAL A 15 -24.91 -27.89 0.71
CA VAL A 15 -25.95 -27.66 1.72
C VAL A 15 -27.35 -27.87 1.13
N TRP A 16 -27.51 -27.69 -0.19
CA TRP A 16 -28.82 -27.81 -0.86
C TRP A 16 -29.53 -29.16 -0.62
N PRO A 17 -28.88 -30.34 -0.72
CA PRO A 17 -29.55 -31.62 -0.45
C PRO A 17 -30.17 -31.69 0.95
N GLY A 18 -29.54 -31.06 1.93
CA GLY A 18 -30.01 -31.00 3.32
C GLY A 18 -30.99 -29.86 3.60
N ILE A 19 -31.34 -29.01 2.64
CA ILE A 19 -32.13 -27.80 2.91
C ILE A 19 -33.53 -28.10 3.46
N HIS A 20 -34.09 -29.27 3.10
CA HIS A 20 -35.41 -29.72 3.52
C HIS A 20 -35.54 -29.86 5.04
N SER A 21 -34.45 -30.18 5.75
CA SER A 21 -34.46 -30.34 7.22
C SER A 21 -34.57 -29.01 7.97
N TYR A 22 -34.28 -27.90 7.29
CA TYR A 22 -34.40 -26.56 7.82
C TYR A 22 -35.76 -25.92 7.52
N LEU A 23 -36.68 -26.62 6.87
CA LEU A 23 -37.97 -26.08 6.41
C LEU A 23 -39.15 -26.77 7.10
N ASP A 24 -40.19 -26.00 7.41
CA ASP A 24 -41.52 -26.53 7.72
C ASP A 24 -42.34 -26.78 6.44
N ASP A 25 -43.54 -27.33 6.58
CA ASP A 25 -44.38 -27.71 5.43
C ASP A 25 -44.94 -26.50 4.65
N LYS A 26 -44.79 -25.30 5.20
CA LYS A 26 -45.12 -24.03 4.55
C LYS A 26 -43.88 -23.33 3.98
N LEU A 27 -42.77 -24.07 3.83
CA LEU A 27 -41.48 -23.56 3.35
C LEU A 27 -40.88 -22.46 4.23
N ARG A 28 -41.21 -22.43 5.52
CA ARG A 28 -40.60 -21.52 6.48
C ARG A 28 -39.37 -22.15 7.10
N PHE A 29 -38.30 -21.37 7.20
CA PHE A 29 -37.07 -21.81 7.83
C PHE A 29 -37.29 -21.98 9.34
N THR A 30 -37.08 -23.19 9.86
CA THR A 30 -37.16 -23.50 11.30
C THR A 30 -35.82 -23.29 12.00
N GLY A 31 -34.72 -23.33 11.24
CA GLY A 31 -33.36 -23.05 11.68
C GLY A 31 -32.56 -22.32 10.61
N CYS A 32 -31.34 -21.89 10.94
CA CYS A 32 -30.45 -21.22 10.00
C CYS A 32 -29.58 -22.26 9.25
N PRO A 33 -29.70 -22.38 7.91
CA PRO A 33 -28.81 -23.25 7.14
C PRO A 33 -27.34 -22.79 7.24
N PRO A 34 -26.37 -23.72 7.30
CA PRO A 34 -24.95 -23.39 7.45
C PRO A 34 -24.42 -22.44 6.37
N GLY A 35 -23.63 -21.45 6.78
CA GLY A 35 -23.04 -20.47 5.87
C GLY A 35 -24.04 -19.54 5.19
N THR A 36 -25.28 -19.49 5.70
CA THR A 36 -26.30 -18.52 5.31
C THR A 36 -26.62 -17.58 6.48
N GLY A 37 -27.17 -16.40 6.19
CA GLY A 37 -27.72 -15.48 7.18
C GLY A 37 -29.25 -15.52 7.21
N ILE A 38 -29.86 -16.68 6.97
CA ILE A 38 -31.31 -16.82 6.89
C ILE A 38 -31.87 -17.02 8.30
N SER A 39 -32.68 -16.06 8.76
CA SER A 39 -33.33 -16.12 10.08
C SER A 39 -34.45 -17.15 10.12
N PRO A 40 -34.63 -17.90 11.22
CA PRO A 40 -35.83 -18.68 11.46
C PRO A 40 -37.12 -17.84 11.29
N GLY A 41 -38.18 -18.44 10.76
CA GLY A 41 -39.43 -17.77 10.38
C GLY A 41 -39.44 -17.20 8.96
N SER A 42 -38.27 -17.05 8.31
CA SER A 42 -38.17 -16.65 6.90
C SER A 42 -38.86 -17.65 5.98
N THR A 43 -39.47 -17.23 4.87
CA THR A 43 -40.12 -18.15 3.92
C THR A 43 -39.33 -18.26 2.60
N LEU A 44 -39.04 -19.48 2.17
CA LEU A 44 -38.42 -19.77 0.88
C LEU A 44 -39.45 -19.61 -0.26
N LEU A 45 -39.19 -18.71 -1.20
CA LEU A 45 -40.09 -18.42 -2.33
C LEU A 45 -39.71 -19.12 -3.61
N SER A 46 -38.41 -19.21 -3.89
CA SER A 46 -37.91 -19.77 -5.13
C SER A 46 -36.46 -20.18 -5.01
N ALA A 47 -36.03 -21.18 -5.78
CA ALA A 47 -34.63 -21.55 -5.93
C ALA A 47 -34.28 -21.69 -7.40
N ARG A 48 -33.14 -21.12 -7.84
CA ARG A 48 -32.71 -21.10 -9.26
C ARG A 48 -33.82 -20.68 -10.22
N HIS A 49 -34.52 -19.59 -9.88
CA HIS A 49 -35.64 -19.05 -10.64
C HIS A 49 -36.91 -19.93 -10.70
N LYS A 50 -36.91 -21.12 -10.06
CA LYS A 50 -38.12 -21.94 -9.92
C LYS A 50 -38.92 -21.51 -8.68
N PRO A 51 -40.16 -21.04 -8.83
CA PRO A 51 -41.03 -20.77 -7.68
C PRO A 51 -41.33 -22.08 -6.94
N LEU A 52 -41.39 -22.00 -5.62
CA LEU A 52 -41.66 -23.14 -4.75
C LEU A 52 -42.95 -22.86 -3.97
N LYS A 53 -43.83 -23.84 -3.87
CA LYS A 53 -45.09 -23.77 -3.12
C LYS A 53 -45.14 -24.79 -1.99
N SER A 54 -44.40 -25.88 -2.13
CA SER A 54 -44.37 -27.03 -1.24
C SER A 54 -42.95 -27.62 -1.14
N LYS A 55 -42.71 -28.50 -0.16
CA LYS A 55 -41.41 -29.15 0.01
C LYS A 55 -41.07 -30.09 -1.14
N GLU A 56 -42.09 -30.69 -1.75
CA GLU A 56 -41.98 -31.59 -2.88
C GLU A 56 -41.35 -30.87 -4.10
N ASP A 57 -41.63 -29.57 -4.24
CA ASP A 57 -41.07 -28.74 -5.31
C ASP A 57 -39.54 -28.61 -5.22
N LEU A 58 -38.93 -28.86 -4.05
CA LEU A 58 -37.47 -28.83 -3.89
C LEU A 58 -36.77 -29.86 -4.78
N ALA A 59 -37.39 -31.02 -4.99
CA ALA A 59 -36.86 -32.07 -5.87
C ALA A 59 -36.84 -31.64 -7.34
N LEU A 60 -37.69 -30.67 -7.72
CA LEU A 60 -37.74 -30.13 -9.08
C LEU A 60 -36.61 -29.13 -9.36
N VAL A 61 -35.86 -28.69 -8.34
CA VAL A 61 -34.78 -27.72 -8.50
C VAL A 61 -33.50 -28.46 -8.96
N PRO A 62 -32.97 -28.16 -10.16
CA PRO A 62 -31.79 -28.86 -10.65
C PRO A 62 -30.59 -28.61 -9.73
N VAL A 63 -30.01 -29.69 -9.21
CA VAL A 63 -28.76 -29.66 -8.45
C VAL A 63 -27.62 -29.22 -9.37
N SER A 64 -26.66 -28.47 -8.84
CA SER A 64 -25.51 -28.01 -9.60
C SER A 64 -24.29 -27.94 -8.72
N THR A 65 -23.13 -28.00 -9.35
CA THR A 65 -21.82 -27.77 -8.72
C THR A 65 -21.55 -26.31 -8.36
N LYS A 66 -22.38 -25.36 -8.85
CA LYS A 66 -22.27 -23.93 -8.55
C LYS A 66 -23.19 -23.55 -7.39
N ARG A 67 -22.87 -22.46 -6.69
CA ARG A 67 -23.75 -21.87 -5.67
C ARG A 67 -25.15 -21.63 -6.25
N MET A 68 -26.15 -21.95 -5.46
CA MET A 68 -27.56 -21.80 -5.85
C MET A 68 -28.11 -20.50 -5.25
N TRP A 69 -28.88 -19.76 -6.04
CA TRP A 69 -29.57 -18.57 -5.57
C TRP A 69 -30.97 -18.93 -5.10
N LEU A 70 -31.24 -18.65 -3.83
CA LEU A 70 -32.54 -18.74 -3.19
C LEU A 70 -33.15 -17.35 -3.12
N ARG A 71 -34.46 -17.27 -3.24
CA ARG A 71 -35.21 -16.06 -2.92
C ARG A 71 -36.01 -16.32 -1.65
N VAL A 72 -35.73 -15.52 -0.63
CA VAL A 72 -36.25 -15.72 0.72
C VAL A 72 -36.92 -14.44 1.18
N THR A 73 -38.08 -14.57 1.84
CA THR A 73 -38.72 -13.47 2.56
C THR A 73 -38.33 -13.53 4.02
N ASP A 74 -38.02 -12.40 4.62
CA ASP A 74 -37.85 -12.28 6.07
C ASP A 74 -39.03 -11.47 6.61
N PRO A 75 -39.96 -12.07 7.35
CA PRO A 75 -41.12 -11.35 7.89
C PRO A 75 -40.73 -10.35 9.00
N THR A 76 -39.53 -10.50 9.58
CA THR A 76 -39.08 -9.66 10.70
C THR A 76 -38.38 -8.38 10.24
N SER A 77 -38.10 -8.25 8.93
CA SER A 77 -37.28 -7.16 8.43
C SER A 77 -37.69 -6.69 7.03
N SER A 78 -38.23 -5.47 6.96
CA SER A 78 -38.36 -4.72 5.71
C SER A 78 -37.05 -4.05 5.27
N LYS A 79 -36.03 -4.01 6.16
CA LYS A 79 -34.75 -3.33 5.96
C LYS A 79 -33.62 -4.12 6.64
N ARG A 80 -32.70 -4.66 5.83
CA ARG A 80 -31.54 -5.41 6.35
C ARG A 80 -30.68 -4.53 7.25
N ARG A 81 -30.26 -5.08 8.39
CA ARG A 81 -29.23 -4.54 9.27
C ARG A 81 -27.95 -5.34 9.05
N LEU A 82 -26.81 -4.68 8.97
CA LEU A 82 -25.51 -5.35 8.92
C LEU A 82 -25.27 -6.03 10.27
N CYS A 83 -24.76 -7.27 10.26
CA CYS A 83 -24.25 -7.89 11.48
C CYS A 83 -22.97 -7.16 11.94
N GLU A 84 -22.60 -7.31 13.21
CA GLU A 84 -21.44 -6.60 13.77
C GLU A 84 -20.15 -6.90 13.00
N SER A 85 -19.89 -8.17 12.69
CA SER A 85 -18.74 -8.57 11.86
C SER A 85 -18.72 -7.91 10.47
N SER A 86 -19.88 -7.70 9.83
CA SER A 86 -19.94 -6.98 8.55
C SER A 86 -19.66 -5.49 8.72
N ARG A 87 -20.09 -4.89 9.84
CA ARG A 87 -19.81 -3.49 10.17
C ARG A 87 -18.33 -3.28 10.44
N GLU A 88 -17.71 -4.15 11.22
CA GLU A 88 -16.26 -4.15 11.49
C GLU A 88 -15.45 -4.29 10.20
N THR A 89 -15.83 -5.23 9.33
CA THR A 89 -15.18 -5.43 8.02
C THR A 89 -15.29 -4.18 7.16
N LEU A 90 -16.47 -3.58 7.07
CA LEU A 90 -16.66 -2.34 6.31
C LEU A 90 -15.91 -1.17 6.92
N ALA A 91 -15.84 -1.06 8.25
CA ALA A 91 -15.06 -0.04 8.94
C ALA A 91 -13.56 -0.19 8.66
N PHE A 92 -13.06 -1.42 8.61
CA PHE A 92 -11.68 -1.71 8.23
C PHE A 92 -11.38 -1.28 6.78
N PHE A 93 -12.22 -1.65 5.81
CA PHE A 93 -12.01 -1.23 4.42
C PHE A 93 -12.16 0.29 4.23
N ALA A 94 -13.11 0.91 4.94
CA ALA A 94 -13.25 2.37 4.96
C ALA A 94 -11.98 3.03 5.52
N HIS A 95 -11.45 2.51 6.64
CA HIS A 95 -10.19 2.96 7.23
C HIS A 95 -9.02 2.86 6.25
N LEU A 96 -8.86 1.70 5.59
CA LEU A 96 -7.83 1.50 4.58
C LEU A 96 -7.95 2.48 3.41
N SER A 97 -9.19 2.75 2.96
CA SER A 97 -9.43 3.68 1.85
C SER A 97 -9.24 5.15 2.21
N SER A 98 -9.36 5.50 3.50
CA SER A 98 -9.23 6.88 4.00
C SER A 98 -7.79 7.32 4.26
N ARG A 99 -6.84 6.40 4.17
CA ARG A 99 -5.41 6.66 4.44
C ARG A 99 -4.60 6.45 3.18
N ASP A 100 -3.47 7.13 3.08
CA ASP A 100 -2.42 6.82 2.11
C ASP A 100 -1.79 5.46 2.45
N TRP A 101 -2.48 4.39 2.07
CA TRP A 101 -2.05 3.02 2.30
C TRP A 101 -0.96 2.65 1.29
N ARG A 102 0.24 2.37 1.79
CA ARG A 102 1.41 1.95 1.00
C ARG A 102 1.72 0.48 1.30
N PRO A 103 1.04 -0.50 0.67
CA PRO A 103 1.24 -1.90 0.98
C PRO A 103 2.69 -2.30 0.70
N ARG A 104 3.32 -2.95 1.69
CA ARG A 104 4.64 -3.56 1.51
C ARG A 104 4.44 -4.98 0.95
N PRO A 105 5.02 -5.32 -0.20
CA PRO A 105 4.90 -6.67 -0.72
C PRO A 105 5.67 -7.64 0.19
N LEU A 106 5.06 -8.79 0.50
CA LEU A 106 5.68 -9.85 1.31
C LEU A 106 6.87 -10.52 0.61
N ARG A 107 6.91 -10.41 -0.72
CA ARG A 107 8.02 -10.87 -1.56
C ARG A 107 8.73 -9.67 -2.16
N PRO A 108 10.06 -9.66 -2.24
CA PRO A 108 10.78 -8.60 -2.91
C PRO A 108 10.29 -8.45 -4.36
N PRO A 109 9.88 -7.25 -4.80
CA PRO A 109 9.44 -7.03 -6.16
C PRO A 109 10.64 -7.14 -7.13
N PRO A 110 10.40 -7.45 -8.42
CA PRO A 110 11.43 -7.36 -9.44
C PRO A 110 12.00 -5.93 -9.53
N THR A 111 13.22 -5.81 -10.04
CA THR A 111 13.83 -4.50 -10.30
C THR A 111 12.98 -3.72 -11.29
N SER A 112 12.68 -2.47 -10.94
CA SER A 112 11.93 -1.54 -11.77
C SER A 112 12.73 -1.16 -13.01
N SER A 113 12.04 -0.96 -14.14
CA SER A 113 12.62 -0.41 -15.37
C SER A 113 12.57 1.12 -15.41
N VAL A 114 12.41 1.76 -14.25
CA VAL A 114 12.51 3.23 -14.13
C VAL A 114 13.94 3.64 -14.38
N GLU A 115 14.13 4.61 -15.27
CA GLU A 115 15.41 5.28 -15.44
C GLU A 115 15.47 6.48 -14.50
N SER A 116 16.65 6.79 -13.98
CA SER A 116 16.85 7.94 -13.11
C SER A 116 18.26 8.47 -13.21
N ALA A 117 18.41 9.75 -12.92
CA ALA A 117 19.70 10.38 -12.67
C ALA A 117 19.56 11.39 -11.53
N ALA A 118 20.65 11.61 -10.82
CA ALA A 118 20.75 12.64 -9.80
C ALA A 118 22.18 13.10 -9.64
N ASP A 119 22.32 14.37 -9.31
CA ASP A 119 23.59 15.04 -9.14
C ASP A 119 23.49 16.10 -8.03
N ALA A 120 24.65 16.60 -7.61
CA ALA A 120 24.76 17.65 -6.63
C ALA A 120 25.81 18.68 -7.03
N PHE A 121 25.68 19.89 -6.48
CA PHE A 121 26.74 20.87 -6.55
C PHE A 121 27.10 21.37 -5.15
N GLY A 122 28.34 21.81 -4.98
CA GLY A 122 28.83 22.53 -3.81
C GLY A 122 29.68 23.71 -4.25
N LYS A 123 29.48 24.87 -3.64
CA LYS A 123 30.28 26.08 -3.89
C LYS A 123 30.30 26.97 -2.65
N GLY A 124 31.40 26.96 -1.90
CA GLY A 124 31.49 27.71 -0.66
C GLY A 124 30.39 27.25 0.30
N ASN A 125 29.58 28.16 0.82
CA ASN A 125 28.50 27.80 1.74
C ASN A 125 27.25 27.20 1.07
N ASP A 126 27.14 27.27 -0.26
CA ASP A 126 25.95 26.82 -0.99
C ASP A 126 26.13 25.41 -1.53
N CYS A 127 25.05 24.64 -1.48
CA CYS A 127 24.96 23.35 -2.16
C CYS A 127 23.55 23.10 -2.69
N GLY A 128 23.42 22.12 -3.57
CA GLY A 128 22.11 21.70 -4.06
C GLY A 128 22.12 20.27 -4.54
N VAL A 129 20.93 19.68 -4.57
CA VAL A 129 20.69 18.32 -5.07
C VAL A 129 19.55 18.37 -6.08
N GLY A 130 19.72 17.64 -7.18
CA GLY A 130 18.72 17.57 -8.23
C GLY A 130 18.68 16.18 -8.84
N GLY A 131 17.54 15.83 -9.40
CA GLY A 131 17.39 14.54 -10.04
C GLY A 131 16.01 14.32 -10.64
N TRP A 132 15.92 13.27 -11.44
CA TRP A 132 14.72 12.91 -12.18
C TRP A 132 14.52 11.40 -12.26
N LEU A 133 13.28 10.99 -12.51
CA LEU A 133 12.85 9.62 -12.74
C LEU A 133 11.95 9.56 -13.97
N LEU A 134 12.33 8.75 -14.95
CA LEU A 134 11.51 8.43 -16.10
C LEU A 134 10.76 7.13 -15.84
N LEU A 135 9.44 7.24 -15.67
CA LEU A 135 8.58 6.09 -15.46
C LEU A 135 8.37 5.30 -16.75
N PRO A 136 8.06 3.98 -16.68
CA PRO A 136 7.74 3.18 -17.88
C PRO A 136 6.55 3.74 -18.69
N SER A 137 5.68 4.51 -18.03
CA SER A 137 4.60 5.26 -18.69
C SER A 137 5.06 6.42 -19.59
N GLY A 138 6.36 6.75 -19.60
CA GLY A 138 6.92 7.96 -20.23
C GLY A 138 6.81 9.22 -19.38
N ARG A 139 6.10 9.18 -18.25
CA ARG A 139 6.02 10.31 -17.31
C ARG A 139 7.37 10.56 -16.63
N LEU A 140 7.88 11.79 -16.74
CA LEU A 140 9.08 12.24 -16.06
C LEU A 140 8.71 12.96 -14.76
N LEU A 141 9.23 12.46 -13.64
CA LEU A 141 9.16 13.07 -12.31
C LEU A 141 10.52 13.69 -11.98
N TRP A 142 10.56 14.76 -11.21
CA TRP A 142 11.83 15.44 -10.90
C TRP A 142 11.79 16.16 -9.55
N PHE A 143 12.97 16.45 -9.00
CA PHE A 143 13.16 17.24 -7.80
C PHE A 143 14.41 18.12 -7.94
N ALA A 144 14.43 19.21 -7.19
CA ALA A 144 15.52 20.17 -7.14
C ALA A 144 15.43 20.95 -5.84
N HIS A 145 16.51 20.94 -5.06
CA HIS A 145 16.58 21.58 -3.75
C HIS A 145 17.93 22.26 -3.54
N ARG A 146 17.87 23.48 -2.99
CA ARG A 146 19.04 24.24 -2.57
C ARG A 146 19.13 24.26 -1.05
N TYR A 147 20.35 24.16 -0.58
CA TYR A 147 20.70 24.19 0.84
C TYR A 147 21.96 25.02 1.04
N THR A 148 22.23 25.31 2.29
CA THR A 148 23.48 25.82 2.79
C THR A 148 24.13 24.78 3.69
N VAL A 149 25.45 24.88 3.88
CA VAL A 149 26.16 24.02 4.86
C VAL A 149 25.49 24.09 6.24
N LYS A 150 24.98 25.25 6.63
CA LYS A 150 24.26 25.46 7.90
C LYS A 150 23.05 24.53 8.05
N ASP A 151 22.29 24.29 6.99
CA ASP A 151 21.10 23.42 7.05
C ASP A 151 21.46 21.99 7.51
N PHE A 152 22.67 21.53 7.20
CA PHE A 152 23.18 20.23 7.63
C PHE A 152 23.81 20.29 9.02
N LEU A 153 24.50 21.38 9.37
CA LEU A 153 25.03 21.59 10.72
C LEU A 153 23.90 21.64 11.77
N ASP A 154 22.77 22.27 11.43
CA ASP A 154 21.59 22.33 12.29
C ASP A 154 20.95 20.94 12.51
N LEU A 155 21.23 19.97 11.62
CA LEU A 155 20.88 18.55 11.78
C LEU A 155 21.93 17.74 12.56
N GLY A 156 23.02 18.39 13.00
CA GLY A 156 24.13 17.74 13.70
C GLY A 156 25.09 16.98 12.78
N LEU A 157 25.06 17.24 11.47
CA LEU A 157 25.97 16.61 10.50
C LEU A 157 27.27 17.41 10.41
N PRO A 158 28.45 16.77 10.50
CA PRO A 158 29.73 17.46 10.57
C PRO A 158 30.24 17.89 9.18
N MET A 159 29.51 18.81 8.52
CA MET A 159 29.89 19.32 7.21
C MET A 159 31.00 20.39 7.31
N GLN A 160 31.81 20.47 6.26
CA GLN A 160 32.85 21.49 6.09
C GLN A 160 32.26 22.81 5.59
N ALA A 161 32.93 23.92 5.91
CA ALA A 161 32.48 25.26 5.55
C ALA A 161 32.42 25.51 4.04
N ASP A 162 33.26 24.81 3.26
CA ASP A 162 33.16 24.76 1.81
C ASP A 162 32.50 23.44 1.40
N ALA A 163 31.26 23.54 0.92
CA ALA A 163 30.45 22.43 0.46
C ALA A 163 31.13 21.63 -0.67
N ASN A 164 32.02 22.23 -1.46
CA ASN A 164 32.74 21.49 -2.49
C ASN A 164 33.67 20.42 -1.91
N LEU A 165 34.12 20.58 -0.65
CA LEU A 165 34.97 19.58 0.03
C LEU A 165 34.19 18.34 0.46
N ASP A 166 32.86 18.43 0.56
CA ASP A 166 31.96 17.32 0.89
C ASP A 166 31.06 16.93 -0.29
N ILE A 167 31.47 17.22 -1.53
CA ILE A 167 30.65 17.01 -2.73
C ILE A 167 30.07 15.59 -2.82
N SER A 168 30.87 14.57 -2.49
CA SER A 168 30.43 13.17 -2.50
C SER A 168 29.30 12.88 -1.49
N SER A 169 29.23 13.62 -0.38
CA SER A 169 28.12 13.52 0.58
C SER A 169 26.82 14.04 -0.01
N TYR A 170 26.88 15.17 -0.73
CA TYR A 170 25.71 15.76 -1.39
C TYR A 170 25.27 14.93 -2.60
N GLU A 171 26.19 14.39 -3.39
CA GLU A 171 25.88 13.43 -4.46
C GLU A 171 25.17 12.19 -3.91
N THR A 172 25.65 11.66 -2.78
CA THR A 172 25.00 10.54 -2.10
C THR A 172 23.58 10.90 -1.64
N LEU A 173 23.39 12.09 -1.09
CA LEU A 173 22.07 12.59 -0.73
C LEU A 173 21.13 12.70 -1.94
N ALA A 174 21.62 13.21 -3.07
CA ALA A 174 20.85 13.31 -4.31
C ALA A 174 20.37 11.92 -4.77
N GLN A 175 21.22 10.90 -4.69
CA GLN A 175 20.83 9.52 -4.97
C GLN A 175 19.80 8.98 -3.96
N CYS A 176 19.94 9.28 -2.67
CA CYS A 176 18.91 8.93 -1.68
C CYS A 176 17.57 9.62 -1.97
N PHE A 177 17.58 10.84 -2.50
CA PHE A 177 16.37 11.56 -2.89
C PHE A 177 15.68 10.91 -4.09
N VAL A 178 16.42 10.29 -5.02
CA VAL A 178 15.83 9.43 -6.07
C VAL A 178 15.04 8.27 -5.46
N LEU A 179 15.58 7.58 -4.45
CA LEU A 179 14.83 6.51 -3.76
C LEU A 179 13.57 7.05 -3.09
N LEU A 180 13.67 8.21 -2.44
CA LEU A 180 12.54 8.81 -1.74
C LEU A 180 11.44 9.24 -2.72
N ALA A 181 11.84 9.86 -3.83
CA ALA A 181 10.95 10.21 -4.94
C ALA A 181 10.28 8.97 -5.55
N PHE A 182 11.05 7.91 -5.81
CA PHE A 182 10.51 6.64 -6.28
C PHE A 182 9.50 6.04 -5.30
N TRP A 183 9.79 6.08 -4.00
CA TRP A 183 8.89 5.60 -2.95
C TRP A 183 7.61 6.45 -2.85
N LYS A 184 7.70 7.79 -2.96
CA LYS A 184 6.52 8.67 -3.03
C LYS A 184 5.66 8.35 -4.26
N ALA A 185 6.28 7.96 -5.38
CA ALA A 185 5.56 7.63 -6.62
C ALA A 185 4.95 6.22 -6.68
N HIS A 186 5.62 5.20 -6.13
CA HIS A 186 5.23 3.79 -6.29
C HIS A 186 4.83 3.08 -5.00
N SER A 187 4.96 3.72 -3.84
CA SER A 187 4.71 3.17 -2.49
C SER A 187 5.64 2.02 -2.06
N SER A 188 6.07 1.17 -2.99
CA SER A 188 7.06 0.10 -2.81
C SER A 188 7.65 -0.30 -4.16
N GLY A 189 8.87 -0.83 -4.16
CA GLY A 189 9.52 -1.29 -5.38
C GLY A 189 11.01 -1.48 -5.15
N ARG A 190 11.71 -2.01 -6.14
CA ARG A 190 13.16 -2.11 -6.17
C ARG A 190 13.66 -1.23 -7.30
N LEU A 191 14.47 -0.23 -6.99
CA LEU A 191 15.09 0.66 -7.96
C LEU A 191 16.61 0.42 -7.93
N ALA A 192 17.23 0.28 -9.10
CA ALA A 192 18.68 0.32 -9.22
C ALA A 192 19.12 1.77 -9.25
N LEU A 193 20.08 2.14 -8.39
CA LEU A 193 20.67 3.47 -8.37
C LEU A 193 22.09 3.43 -8.91
N THR A 194 22.60 4.60 -9.27
CA THR A 194 23.88 4.72 -9.97
C THR A 194 25.11 4.82 -9.05
N VAL A 195 25.02 5.20 -7.76
CA VAL A 195 26.25 5.37 -6.96
C VAL A 195 26.19 4.86 -5.53
N LEU A 196 27.05 3.88 -5.26
CA LEU A 196 27.96 3.83 -4.11
C LEU A 196 29.24 3.06 -4.55
N SER A 197 29.84 3.45 -5.68
CA SER A 197 31.02 2.79 -6.26
C SER A 197 32.25 2.84 -5.32
N MET A 198 32.39 3.90 -4.51
CA MET A 198 33.41 3.99 -3.45
C MET A 198 33.16 3.04 -2.27
N TRP A 199 31.90 2.88 -1.84
CA TRP A 199 31.54 1.95 -0.74
C TRP A 199 31.68 0.48 -1.16
N SER A 200 31.33 0.14 -2.41
CA SER A 200 31.54 -1.20 -2.96
C SER A 200 33.02 -1.60 -2.92
N SER A 201 33.91 -0.64 -3.19
CA SER A 201 35.36 -0.84 -3.20
C SER A 201 35.95 -1.01 -1.79
N ILE A 202 35.33 -0.41 -0.77
CA ILE A 202 35.80 -0.44 0.64
C ILE A 202 35.20 -1.61 1.43
N THR A 203 33.96 -2.02 1.13
CA THR A 203 33.20 -2.98 1.96
C THR A 203 33.11 -4.39 1.38
N GLY A 204 33.51 -4.59 0.11
CA GLY A 204 33.34 -5.86 -0.60
C GLY A 204 31.87 -6.21 -0.91
N VAL A 205 30.93 -5.30 -0.64
CA VAL A 205 29.51 -5.45 -0.97
C VAL A 205 29.29 -4.94 -2.39
N THR A 206 28.93 -5.84 -3.31
CA THR A 206 28.67 -5.49 -4.71
C THR A 206 27.35 -4.72 -4.84
N LEU A 207 27.46 -3.42 -5.10
CA LEU A 207 26.35 -2.57 -5.51
C LEU A 207 26.42 -2.43 -7.03
N ASP A 208 25.36 -2.85 -7.73
CA ASP A 208 25.25 -2.73 -9.18
C ASP A 208 25.11 -1.25 -9.54
N CYS A 209 26.23 -0.62 -9.92
CA CYS A 209 26.35 0.82 -10.16
C CYS A 209 26.47 1.07 -11.67
N SER A 210 25.49 1.74 -12.27
CA SER A 210 25.54 2.16 -13.66
C SER A 210 26.01 3.60 -13.79
N HIS A 211 27.28 3.84 -14.11
CA HIS A 211 27.82 5.18 -14.43
C HIS A 211 26.91 5.93 -15.43
N ILE A 212 26.42 7.12 -15.05
CA ILE A 212 25.65 7.98 -15.97
C ILE A 212 26.65 8.93 -16.65
N ALA A 213 27.09 8.55 -17.85
CA ALA A 213 27.80 9.47 -18.75
C ALA A 213 26.80 10.07 -19.77
N GLY A 214 26.97 11.35 -20.11
CA GLY A 214 26.26 12.04 -21.19
C GLY A 214 25.08 12.91 -20.73
N GLU A 215 24.16 13.19 -21.66
CA GLU A 215 23.00 14.11 -21.53
C GLU A 215 22.15 13.92 -20.25
N LYS A 216 22.08 12.69 -19.74
CA LYS A 216 21.37 12.34 -18.51
C LYS A 216 21.97 13.00 -17.26
N ASN A 217 23.28 13.22 -17.26
CA ASN A 217 23.98 13.93 -16.20
C ASN A 217 23.76 15.45 -16.31
N ASP A 218 23.73 15.98 -17.53
CA ASP A 218 23.51 17.41 -17.76
C ASP A 218 22.17 17.90 -17.19
N ASP A 219 21.12 17.09 -17.34
CA ASP A 219 19.81 17.35 -16.73
C ASP A 219 19.85 17.32 -15.19
N ALA A 220 20.60 16.39 -14.61
CA ALA A 220 20.70 16.25 -13.17
C ALA A 220 21.53 17.39 -12.56
N ASP A 221 22.64 17.77 -13.19
CA ASP A 221 23.46 18.92 -12.82
C ASP A 221 22.64 20.22 -12.92
N LEU A 222 21.90 20.42 -14.02
CA LEU A 222 20.99 21.55 -14.21
C LEU A 222 19.98 21.66 -13.06
N LEU A 223 19.30 20.55 -12.75
CA LEU A 223 18.33 20.52 -11.65
C LEU A 223 18.98 20.76 -10.29
N SER A 224 20.21 20.28 -10.07
CA SER A 224 20.91 20.47 -8.80
C SER A 224 21.19 21.96 -8.52
N ARG A 225 21.42 22.74 -9.57
CA ARG A 225 21.72 24.18 -9.52
C ARG A 225 20.49 25.07 -9.61
N TRP A 226 19.31 24.50 -9.86
CA TRP A 226 18.10 25.27 -10.08
C TRP A 226 17.67 26.03 -8.82
N ASP A 227 17.43 27.33 -8.96
CA ASP A 227 17.13 28.26 -7.86
C ASP A 227 15.62 28.46 -7.61
N GLY A 228 14.77 27.77 -8.36
CA GLY A 228 13.31 27.91 -8.28
C GLY A 228 12.73 28.96 -9.24
N SER A 229 13.58 29.73 -9.94
CA SER A 229 13.15 30.86 -10.77
C SER A 229 13.57 30.73 -12.24
N ALA A 230 14.71 30.09 -12.53
CA ALA A 230 15.19 29.91 -13.89
C ALA A 230 14.23 29.05 -14.73
N GLU A 231 14.11 29.35 -16.02
CA GLU A 231 13.29 28.56 -16.94
C GLU A 231 13.90 27.18 -17.15
N LEU A 232 13.10 26.14 -16.92
CA LEU A 232 13.51 24.75 -17.13
C LEU A 232 13.06 24.24 -18.50
N PRO A 233 13.80 23.29 -19.10
CA PRO A 233 13.35 22.58 -20.30
C PRO A 233 11.90 22.07 -20.18
N ALA A 234 11.14 22.13 -21.28
CA ALA A 234 9.71 21.80 -21.31
C ALA A 234 9.34 20.39 -20.80
N LYS A 235 10.31 19.47 -20.73
CA LYS A 235 10.17 18.12 -20.15
C LYS A 235 9.95 18.15 -18.62
N PHE A 236 10.42 19.18 -17.91
CA PHE A 236 10.28 19.33 -16.47
C PHE A 236 9.00 20.09 -16.10
N LEU A 237 7.87 19.39 -16.22
CA LEU A 237 6.57 19.97 -15.88
C LEU A 237 6.47 20.21 -14.37
N ALA A 238 6.01 21.42 -13.97
CA ALA A 238 5.83 21.77 -12.56
C ALA A 238 4.88 20.82 -11.82
N SER A 239 3.86 20.29 -12.51
CA SER A 239 2.92 19.29 -11.96
C SER A 239 3.57 17.96 -11.58
N ASN A 240 4.76 17.68 -12.12
CA ASN A 240 5.50 16.45 -11.90
C ASN A 240 6.67 16.64 -10.92
N ARG A 241 6.83 17.84 -10.35
CA ARG A 241 7.83 18.11 -9.33
C ARG A 241 7.44 17.39 -8.05
N ILE A 242 8.38 16.65 -7.48
CA ILE A 242 8.24 16.00 -6.18
C ILE A 242 8.93 16.87 -5.14
N GLU A 243 8.16 17.35 -4.17
CA GLU A 243 8.71 18.06 -3.02
C GLU A 243 9.31 17.04 -2.03
N LEU A 244 10.61 17.19 -1.76
CA LEU A 244 11.36 16.40 -0.80
C LEU A 244 11.97 17.33 0.26
N SER A 245 11.66 17.08 1.53
CA SER A 245 12.27 17.82 2.63
C SER A 245 13.46 17.05 3.21
N LEU A 246 14.54 17.76 3.53
CA LEU A 246 15.68 17.22 4.25
C LEU A 246 15.28 16.66 5.62
N SER A 247 14.37 17.33 6.33
CA SER A 247 13.86 16.84 7.61
C SER A 247 12.98 15.60 7.44
N GLU A 248 12.14 15.56 6.39
CA GLU A 248 11.33 14.37 6.08
C GLU A 248 12.21 13.16 5.82
N PHE A 249 13.31 13.34 5.06
CA PHE A 249 14.26 12.27 4.76
C PHE A 249 14.97 11.74 6.01
N TRP A 250 15.46 12.64 6.86
CA TRP A 250 16.22 12.24 8.07
C TRP A 250 15.33 11.69 9.19
N GLN A 251 14.03 12.04 9.18
CA GLN A 251 13.06 11.64 10.20
C GLN A 251 12.06 10.60 9.69
N ILE A 252 12.40 9.80 8.66
CA ILE A 252 11.53 8.69 8.23
C ILE A 252 11.35 7.73 9.41
N ARG A 253 10.18 7.79 10.06
CA ARG A 253 9.76 6.90 11.14
C ARG A 253 8.76 5.88 10.58
N PHE A 254 8.97 4.61 10.88
CA PHE A 254 7.99 3.56 10.59
C PHE A 254 7.20 3.25 11.85
N GLN A 255 6.00 3.82 11.99
CA GLN A 255 5.11 3.51 13.10
C GLN A 255 4.12 2.42 12.71
N VAL A 256 4.24 1.24 13.33
CA VAL A 256 3.25 0.18 13.18
C VAL A 256 2.04 0.53 14.05
N THR A 257 0.83 0.48 13.48
CA THR A 257 -0.42 0.73 14.21
C THR A 257 -1.38 -0.44 14.08
N LEU A 258 -2.20 -0.68 15.10
CA LEU A 258 -3.25 -1.69 15.08
C LEU A 258 -4.61 -1.10 14.68
N PHE A 259 -5.40 -1.93 14.00
CA PHE A 259 -6.80 -1.65 13.76
C PHE A 259 -7.62 -2.95 13.90
N PRO A 260 -8.65 -2.99 14.77
CA PRO A 260 -9.02 -1.97 15.77
C PRO A 260 -7.89 -1.67 16.77
N ALA A 261 -7.88 -0.47 17.36
CA ALA A 261 -6.78 -0.03 18.23
C ALA A 261 -6.62 -0.90 19.50
N ASP A 262 -7.69 -1.56 19.91
CA ASP A 262 -7.80 -2.49 21.04
C ASP A 262 -7.49 -3.95 20.67
N THR A 263 -6.99 -4.21 19.45
CA THR A 263 -6.62 -5.57 19.01
C THR A 263 -5.58 -6.17 19.95
N PHE A 264 -5.91 -7.30 20.57
CA PHE A 264 -4.97 -8.04 21.42
C PHE A 264 -3.90 -8.73 20.58
N LEU A 265 -2.63 -8.35 20.80
CA LEU A 265 -1.47 -9.06 20.26
C LEU A 265 -0.79 -9.88 21.36
N LYS A 266 -0.34 -11.09 21.00
CA LYS A 266 0.50 -11.94 21.88
C LYS A 266 1.94 -11.43 22.02
N TRP A 267 2.30 -10.36 21.30
CA TRP A 267 3.64 -9.78 21.23
C TRP A 267 3.53 -8.25 21.14
N GLN A 268 4.59 -7.54 21.53
CA GLN A 268 4.60 -6.07 21.50
C GLN A 268 5.07 -5.56 20.13
N LEU A 269 4.42 -4.51 19.63
CA LEU A 269 4.87 -3.83 18.41
C LEU A 269 6.29 -3.28 18.60
N PRO A 270 7.13 -3.31 17.55
CA PRO A 270 8.44 -2.68 17.59
C PRO A 270 8.29 -1.16 17.85
N SER A 271 9.20 -0.61 18.66
CA SER A 271 9.28 0.85 18.83
C SER A 271 9.58 1.53 17.49
N ALA A 272 9.12 2.77 17.31
CA ALA A 272 9.29 3.53 16.06
C ALA A 272 10.75 3.66 15.60
N ASP A 273 11.70 3.46 16.52
CA ASP A 273 13.14 3.61 16.31
C ASP A 273 13.89 2.26 16.22
N SER A 274 13.20 1.14 16.42
CA SER A 274 13.80 -0.19 16.34
C SER A 274 13.51 -0.82 14.98
N LEU A 275 14.45 -0.68 14.04
CA LEU A 275 14.48 -1.54 12.86
C LEU A 275 15.06 -2.91 13.26
N GLY A 276 14.19 -3.91 13.40
CA GLY A 276 14.56 -5.31 13.62
C GLY A 276 14.29 -5.84 15.04
N PRO A 277 14.39 -7.17 15.24
CA PRO A 277 14.15 -7.81 16.53
C PRO A 277 15.20 -7.36 17.56
N THR A 278 14.77 -6.58 18.55
CA THR A 278 15.60 -6.27 19.71
C THR A 278 15.72 -7.51 20.58
N ASN A 279 16.86 -8.21 20.50
CA ASN A 279 17.21 -9.28 21.43
C ASN A 279 17.48 -8.70 22.84
N ARG A 280 16.44 -8.33 23.57
CA ARG A 280 16.51 -8.20 25.03
C ARG A 280 16.21 -9.56 25.63
N GLY A 281 17.24 -10.40 25.73
CA GLY A 281 17.03 -11.75 26.22
C GLY A 281 18.25 -12.64 26.40
N SER A 282 19.47 -12.13 26.62
CA SER A 282 20.49 -12.97 27.26
C SER A 282 20.29 -12.91 28.76
N ARG A 283 19.53 -13.89 29.28
CA ARG A 283 19.59 -14.25 30.69
C ARG A 283 21.06 -14.50 31.03
N LYS A 284 21.65 -13.65 31.88
CA LYS A 284 22.88 -14.02 32.61
C LYS A 284 22.56 -15.30 33.37
N ARG A 285 23.11 -16.43 32.91
CA ARG A 285 23.25 -17.61 33.76
C ARG A 285 24.25 -17.23 34.85
N LYS A 286 23.76 -17.24 36.09
CA LYS A 286 24.62 -17.40 37.27
C LYS A 286 25.23 -18.79 37.24
#